data_AF-A0A6C0J181-F1
#
_entry.id   AF-A0A6C0J181-F1
#
_cell.length_a   1.000
_cell.length_b   1.000
_cell.length_c   1.000
_cell.angle_alpha   90.00
_cell.angle_beta   90.00
_cell.angle_gamma   90.00
#
_symmetry.space_group_name_H-M   'P 1'
#
loop_
_entity.id
_entity.type
_entity.pdbx_description
1 polymer ?
#
loop_
_entity_poly.entity_id
_entity_poly.type
_entity_poly.pdbx_seq_one_letter_code
_entity_poly.pdbx_strand_id
1 'polypeptide(L)' 'MKTFKVIREASKMPKGDHVFSKKIGKVNVMVHQDKKGFTTYIDGDKLDTYRSQKEAEKMGVAFAKEM' A
#
# COMPACT_ATOMS: atom_id res chain seq x y z
N MET A 1 -12.22 -1.00 23.71
CA MET A 1 -12.31 -2.40 23.23
C MET A 1 -12.49 -2.38 21.72
N LYS A 2 -11.67 -3.11 20.95
CA LYS A 2 -11.85 -3.17 19.48
C LYS A 2 -13.08 -4.03 19.18
N THR A 3 -13.98 -3.57 18.32
CA THR A 3 -15.19 -4.33 17.94
C THR A 3 -14.85 -5.40 16.90
N PHE A 4 -15.67 -6.46 16.80
CA PHE A 4 -15.50 -7.52 15.79
C PHE A 4 -15.38 -6.98 14.36
N LYS A 5 -16.08 -5.87 14.07
CA LYS A 5 -16.00 -5.19 12.77
C LYS A 5 -14.58 -4.66 12.50
N VAL A 6 -13.97 -4.00 13.48
CA VAL A 6 -12.59 -3.47 13.38
C VAL A 6 -11.56 -4.60 13.23
N ILE A 7 -11.75 -5.73 13.94
CA ILE A 7 -10.85 -6.89 13.84
C ILE A 7 -10.94 -7.54 12.44
N ARG A 8 -12.14 -7.65 11.88
CA ARG A 8 -12.38 -8.22 10.54
C ARG A 8 -11.84 -7.33 9.42
N GLU A 9 -11.96 -6.01 9.56
CA GLU A 9 -11.39 -5.05 8.61
C GLU A 9 -9.85 -5.05 8.66
N ALA A 10 -9.27 -5.14 9.86
CA ALA A 10 -7.82 -5.27 10.03
C ALA A 10 -7.24 -6.58 9.46
N SER A 11 -8.02 -7.66 9.41
CA SER A 11 -7.57 -8.96 8.90
C SER A 11 -7.56 -9.06 7.37
N LYS A 12 -8.18 -8.12 6.66
CA LYS A 12 -8.25 -8.10 5.18
C LYS A 12 -7.11 -7.31 4.53
N MET A 13 -6.39 -6.51 5.30
CA MET A 13 -5.29 -5.69 4.79
C MET A 13 -3.96 -6.44 4.94
N PRO A 14 -3.03 -6.29 3.97
CA PRO A 14 -1.64 -6.73 4.14
C PRO A 14 -1.08 -6.24 5.48
N LYS A 15 -0.18 -7.03 6.08
CA LYS A 15 0.52 -6.63 7.31
C LYS A 15 1.17 -5.25 7.08
N GLY A 16 1.05 -4.37 8.07
CA GLY A 16 1.55 -3.00 8.03
C GLY A 16 0.44 -1.95 8.09
N ASP A 17 0.80 -0.75 8.56
CA ASP A 17 -0.11 0.39 8.58
C ASP A 17 -0.34 0.85 7.15
N HIS A 18 -1.60 0.92 6.73
CA HIS A 18 -1.94 1.43 5.41
C HIS A 18 -1.70 2.95 5.38
N VAL A 19 -0.69 3.39 4.64
CA VAL A 19 -0.24 4.80 4.66
C VAL A 19 -0.76 5.59 3.47
N PHE A 20 -0.91 4.92 2.32
CA PHE A 20 -1.33 5.59 1.09
C PHE A 20 -2.14 4.63 0.20
N SER A 21 -3.22 5.13 -0.39
CA SER A 21 -3.93 4.47 -1.47
C SER A 21 -4.33 5.50 -2.52
N LYS A 22 -4.01 5.21 -3.77
CA LYS A 22 -4.36 6.04 -4.91
C LYS A 22 -4.63 5.20 -6.13
N LYS A 23 -5.76 5.46 -6.77
CA LYS A 23 -6.10 4.87 -8.06
C LYS A 23 -5.62 5.77 -9.19
N ILE A 24 -4.92 5.19 -10.16
CA ILE A 24 -4.43 5.86 -11.36
C ILE A 24 -4.99 5.10 -12.56
N GLY A 25 -5.99 5.71 -13.22
CA GLY A 25 -6.73 5.04 -14.29
C GLY A 25 -7.43 3.77 -13.77
N LYS A 26 -7.01 2.61 -14.28
CA LYS A 26 -7.53 1.29 -13.87
C LYS A 26 -6.69 0.63 -12.77
N VAL A 27 -5.49 1.13 -12.52
CA VAL A 27 -4.49 0.55 -11.61
C VAL A 27 -4.62 1.14 -10.21
N ASN A 28 -4.65 0.29 -9.19
CA ASN A 28 -4.68 0.71 -7.78
C ASN A 28 -3.28 0.65 -7.17
N VAL A 29 -2.77 1.78 -6.70
CA VAL A 29 -1.51 1.87 -5.98
C VAL A 29 -1.79 1.95 -4.49
N MET A 30 -1.20 1.06 -3.70
CA MET A 30 -1.28 1.07 -2.24
C MET A 30 0.12 1.07 -1.65
N VAL A 31 0.33 1.74 -0.52
CA VAL A 31 1.58 1.70 0.24
C VAL A 31 1.26 1.30 1.67
N HIS A 32 1.94 0.27 2.15
CA HIS A 32 1.86 -0.23 3.52
C HIS A 32 3.20 -0.02 4.22
N GLN A 33 3.16 0.54 5.41
CA GLN A 33 4.33 0.69 6.27
C GLN A 33 4.45 -0.52 7.18
N ASP A 34 5.55 -1.24 7.01
CA ASP A 34 5.97 -2.34 7.87
C ASP A 34 7.21 -1.94 8.67
N LYS A 35 7.60 -2.78 9.63
CA LYS A 35 8.88 -2.64 10.35
C LYS A 35 10.12 -2.62 9.44
N LYS A 36 9.99 -3.09 8.20
CA LYS A 36 11.06 -3.13 7.18
C LYS A 36 11.13 -1.87 6.32
N GLY A 37 10.09 -1.03 6.31
CA GLY A 37 9.97 0.13 5.42
C GLY A 37 8.58 0.27 4.81
N PHE A 38 8.51 1.00 3.70
CA PHE A 38 7.27 1.32 2.98
C PHE A 38 7.15 0.41 1.75
N THR A 39 6.27 -0.57 1.81
CA THR A 39 6.03 -1.50 0.71
C THR A 39 4.93 -0.98 -0.20
N THR A 40 5.26 -0.78 -1.47
CA THR A 40 4.30 -0.42 -2.51
C THR A 40 3.68 -1.67 -3.11
N TYR A 41 2.37 -1.66 -3.25
CA TYR A 41 1.55 -2.65 -3.91
C TYR A 41 0.82 -2.01 -5.10
N ILE A 42 0.74 -2.73 -6.21
CA ILE A 42 0.06 -2.31 -7.43
C ILE A 42 -0.94 -3.40 -7.80
N ASP A 43 -2.23 -3.05 -7.82
CA ASP A 43 -3.36 -3.99 -8.00
C ASP A 43 -3.35 -5.21 -7.07
N GLY A 44 -2.73 -5.07 -5.91
CA GLY A 44 -2.59 -6.15 -4.90
C GLY A 44 -1.27 -6.90 -4.98
N ASP A 45 -0.48 -6.72 -6.04
CA ASP A 45 0.83 -7.31 -6.19
C ASP A 45 1.92 -6.44 -5.56
N LYS A 46 2.87 -7.06 -4.85
CA LYS A 46 3.98 -6.34 -4.23
C LYS A 46 4.96 -5.88 -5.32
N LEU A 47 5.18 -4.57 -5.42
CA LEU A 47 6.21 -3.98 -6.27
C LEU A 47 7.57 -4.06 -5.59
N ASP A 48 7.78 -3.23 -4.55
CA ASP A 48 9.05 -3.18 -3.81
C ASP A 48 8.86 -2.54 -2.42
N THR A 49 9.87 -2.64 -1.57
CA THR A 49 9.93 -2.03 -0.23
C THR A 49 10.98 -0.91 -0.20
N TYR A 50 10.52 0.32 0.03
CA TYR A 50 11.32 1.54 0.07
C TYR A 50 11.61 1.99 1.50
N ARG A 51 12.61 2.87 1.66
CA ARG A 51 12.97 3.44 2.96
C ARG A 51 12.09 4.62 3.35
N SER A 52 11.48 5.31 2.38
CA SER A 52 10.65 6.48 2.63
C SER A 52 9.29 6.40 1.94
N GLN A 53 8.27 6.98 2.58
CA GLN A 53 6.91 7.03 2.04
C GLN A 53 6.86 7.79 0.70
N LYS A 54 7.52 8.95 0.62
CA LYS A 54 7.52 9.78 -0.60
C LYS A 54 8.11 9.04 -1.81
N GLU A 55 9.15 8.26 -1.58
CA GLU A 55 9.76 7.42 -2.62
C GLU A 55 8.81 6.30 -3.05
N ALA A 56 8.19 5.60 -2.10
CA ALA A 56 7.21 4.55 -2.36
C ALA A 56 6.01 5.06 -3.18
N GLU A 57 5.48 6.24 -2.82
CA GLU A 57 4.40 6.91 -3.54
C GLU A 57 4.84 7.30 -4.97
N LYS A 58 6.00 7.94 -5.12
CA LYS A 58 6.50 8.40 -6.42
C LYS A 58 6.71 7.23 -7.37
N MET A 59 7.32 6.15 -6.88
CA MET A 59 7.59 4.96 -7.68
C MET A 59 6.29 4.22 -8.05
N GLY A 60 5.37 4.07 -7.09
CA GLY A 60 4.07 3.47 -7.36
C GLY A 60 3.25 4.26 -8.39
N VAL A 61 3.26 5.59 -8.29
CA VAL A 61 2.57 6.48 -9.24
C VAL A 61 3.22 6.44 -10.62
N ALA A 62 4.54 6.41 -10.70
CA ALA A 62 5.26 6.32 -11.98
C ALA A 62 4.96 5.00 -12.68
N PHE A 63 5.06 3.88 -11.96
CA PHE A 63 4.79 2.55 -12.50
C PHE A 63 3.34 2.40 -12.98
N ALA A 64 2.37 2.88 -12.19
CA ALA A 64 0.97 2.83 -12.57
C ALA A 64 0.59 3.73 -13.76
N LYS A 65 1.46 4.67 -14.16
CA LYS A 65 1.30 5.44 -15.39
C LYS A 65 1.91 4.75 -16.61
N GLU A 66 2.89 3.87 -16.40
CA GLU A 66 3.56 3.11 -17.45
C GLU A 66 2.82 1.80 -17.80
N MET A 67 1.93 1.32 -16.92
CA MET A 67 0.95 0.26 -17.19
C MET A 67 -0.24 0.75 -18.02
#